data_AF-A0A0S8DU64-F1
#
_entry.id   AF-A0A0S8DU64-F1
#
_cell.length_a   1.000
_cell.length_b   1.000
_cell.length_c   1.000
_cell.angle_alpha   90.00
_cell.angle_beta   90.00
_cell.angle_gamma   90.00
#
_symmetry.space_group_name_H-M   'P 1'
#
loop_
_entity.id
_entity.type
_entity.pdbx_description
1 polymer ?
#
loop_
_entity_poly.entity_id
_entity_poly.type
_entity_poly.pdbx_seq_one_letter_code
_entity_poly.pdbx_strand_id
1 'polypeptide(L)'
;MSGKMLRILALAMLMSLIGDAGAAVVPWNGSADPFWSTPGNWDGSTAPTSADTASIGMVPGPVVATEGAVADIIWIGAGRAAADLTVDGGTLTTTKWVIVGINTGSNGTVNMKSGTFTINSTLLLGDREEGTGHVNLDGGVLTVNNLEMRRGADTVGTIDVQAGTLIVNGNAVSTIQGYIDNGWITAYNGNGTLELDYNVTNEGKTTLTAVHKLNPSPPDGGVASSGDTQLSWTLPDPRVPGQAVLVDVYFTDDYDALWTFVDPQAIQVTGKQNVNSVVVQTQPKTAYYWAVDTYIGDPNDPIIGPIFSFVADNRAPEVNAGADVVSWLQDGVRTRNLNGSVTDDGAIQLYTVQWTLVSEPDDPDSPDAVIADSTAENASVTMSAVGRYVLQLDAFDGEYTGSDTVTISVYADSCEATKALPDYQPVVGDLNGDCKVDDLDLALLEENWLKDISLTEEVELD
;
A
#
# COMPACT_ATOMS: atom_id res chain seq x y z
N MET A 1 -40.25 -75.01 2.04
CA MET A 1 -41.15 -74.90 0.86
C MET A 1 -41.78 -73.52 0.88
N SER A 2 -41.78 -72.86 -0.28
CA SER A 2 -42.47 -71.60 -0.59
C SER A 2 -41.85 -70.34 0.06
N GLY A 3 -41.42 -69.31 -0.68
CA GLY A 3 -41.52 -69.09 -2.12
C GLY A 3 -41.31 -67.61 -2.43
N LYS A 4 -40.98 -67.37 -3.71
CA LYS A 4 -41.20 -66.14 -4.48
C LYS A 4 -40.20 -64.98 -4.30
N MET A 5 -39.15 -65.11 -5.10
CA MET A 5 -38.50 -64.06 -5.85
C MET A 5 -39.51 -63.38 -6.80
N LEU A 6 -39.67 -62.04 -6.75
CA LEU A 6 -39.81 -61.15 -7.92
C LEU A 6 -39.94 -59.66 -7.53
N ARG A 7 -39.19 -58.82 -8.27
CA ARG A 7 -39.50 -57.44 -8.73
C ARG A 7 -39.03 -56.21 -7.92
N ILE A 8 -38.22 -55.38 -8.61
CA ILE A 8 -38.48 -53.98 -9.05
C ILE A 8 -37.23 -53.09 -8.89
N LEU A 9 -36.74 -52.60 -10.02
CA LEU A 9 -35.90 -51.41 -10.17
C LEU A 9 -36.58 -50.23 -9.48
N ALA A 10 -35.94 -49.64 -8.47
CA ALA A 10 -36.32 -48.34 -7.93
C ALA A 10 -35.29 -47.29 -8.38
N LEU A 11 -35.71 -46.53 -9.40
CA LEU A 11 -35.09 -45.28 -9.82
C LEU A 11 -35.29 -44.25 -8.70
N ALA A 12 -34.27 -44.05 -7.86
CA ALA A 12 -34.28 -43.00 -6.84
C ALA A 12 -33.87 -41.68 -7.50
N MET A 13 -34.86 -40.96 -8.01
CA MET A 13 -34.78 -39.53 -8.24
C MET A 13 -34.78 -38.87 -6.86
N LEU A 14 -33.59 -38.62 -6.29
CA LEU A 14 -33.46 -37.79 -5.09
C LEU A 14 -33.14 -36.37 -5.54
N MET A 15 -34.10 -35.49 -5.28
CA MET A 15 -34.06 -34.05 -5.45
C MET A 15 -32.72 -33.48 -5.00
N SER A 16 -32.05 -32.77 -5.91
CA SER A 16 -31.10 -31.73 -5.55
C SER A 16 -31.84 -30.70 -4.70
N LEU A 17 -31.75 -30.83 -3.38
CA LEU A 17 -31.88 -29.70 -2.48
C LEU A 17 -30.75 -28.74 -2.89
N ILE A 18 -31.10 -27.78 -3.73
CA ILE A 18 -30.41 -26.49 -3.74
C ILE A 18 -30.71 -25.95 -2.34
N GLY A 19 -29.82 -26.26 -1.40
CA GLY A 19 -29.81 -25.56 -0.13
C GLY A 19 -29.59 -24.11 -0.46
N ASP A 20 -30.47 -23.24 0.01
CA ASP A 20 -30.16 -21.82 0.09
C ASP A 20 -28.78 -21.70 0.74
N ALA A 21 -27.80 -21.21 -0.02
CA ALA A 21 -26.44 -20.97 0.44
C ALA A 21 -26.47 -19.77 1.39
N GLY A 22 -27.02 -19.97 2.59
CA GLY A 22 -26.83 -19.05 3.70
C GLY A 22 -25.38 -19.10 4.14
N ALA A 23 -24.84 -17.97 4.58
CA ALA A 23 -23.49 -17.88 5.13
C ALA A 23 -23.29 -18.96 6.22
N ALA A 24 -22.38 -19.90 5.99
CA ALA A 24 -22.04 -20.90 6.98
C ALA A 24 -20.97 -20.35 7.92
N VAL A 25 -21.08 -20.64 9.22
CA VAL A 25 -19.94 -20.47 10.13
C VAL A 25 -19.10 -21.74 10.02
N VAL A 26 -17.84 -21.59 9.64
CA VAL A 26 -16.90 -22.67 9.38
C VAL A 26 -15.77 -22.59 10.43
N PRO A 27 -15.87 -23.34 11.54
CA PRO A 27 -14.84 -23.38 12.56
C PRO A 27 -13.51 -23.97 12.07
N TRP A 28 -12.40 -23.37 12.48
CA TRP A 28 -11.07 -23.95 12.37
C TRP A 28 -10.90 -25.06 13.41
N ASN A 29 -10.40 -26.22 12.98
CA ASN A 29 -10.09 -27.36 13.84
C ASN A 29 -8.63 -27.83 13.75
N GLY A 30 -7.86 -27.39 12.73
CA GLY A 30 -6.42 -27.65 12.61
C GLY A 30 -6.03 -29.13 12.57
N SER A 31 -6.90 -30.00 12.04
CA SER A 31 -6.78 -31.46 12.20
C SER A 31 -5.61 -32.12 11.46
N ALA A 32 -5.04 -31.49 10.42
CA ALA A 32 -4.04 -32.13 9.55
C ALA A 32 -2.71 -31.36 9.46
N ASP A 33 -2.78 -30.08 9.10
CA ASP A 33 -1.62 -29.21 8.87
C ASP A 33 -1.99 -27.75 9.24
N PRO A 34 -1.09 -26.77 9.19
CA PRO A 34 -1.43 -25.42 9.60
C PRO A 34 -2.12 -24.60 8.49
N PHE A 35 -2.31 -25.14 7.28
CA PHE A 35 -2.67 -24.31 6.13
C PHE A 35 -4.18 -24.04 6.05
N TRP A 36 -4.53 -22.77 5.80
CA TRP A 36 -5.91 -22.34 5.54
C TRP A 36 -6.54 -23.13 4.39
N SER A 37 -5.77 -23.41 3.34
CA SER A 37 -6.27 -24.04 2.11
C SER A 37 -6.68 -25.50 2.30
N THR A 38 -6.16 -26.20 3.32
CA THR A 38 -6.46 -27.61 3.56
C THR A 38 -7.89 -27.76 4.07
N PRO A 39 -8.83 -28.31 3.27
CA PRO A 39 -10.24 -28.36 3.65
C PRO A 39 -10.51 -29.16 4.92
N GLY A 40 -9.67 -30.18 5.19
CA GLY A 40 -9.78 -31.01 6.39
C GLY A 40 -9.48 -30.30 7.70
N ASN A 41 -8.89 -29.09 7.67
CA ASN A 41 -8.65 -28.28 8.86
C ASN A 41 -9.86 -27.43 9.27
N TRP A 42 -10.96 -27.53 8.51
CA TRP A 42 -12.20 -26.80 8.74
C TRP A 42 -13.34 -27.78 9.03
N ASP A 43 -14.20 -27.42 9.96
CA ASP A 43 -15.38 -28.20 10.28
C ASP A 43 -16.29 -28.29 9.05
N GLY A 44 -16.70 -29.52 8.71
CA GLY A 44 -17.39 -29.81 7.44
C GLY A 44 -16.47 -30.20 6.29
N SER A 45 -15.15 -30.24 6.52
CA SER A 45 -14.12 -30.63 5.53
C SER A 45 -14.11 -29.74 4.28
N THR A 46 -14.48 -28.48 4.42
CA THR A 46 -14.51 -27.48 3.36
C THR A 46 -13.88 -26.19 3.84
N ALA A 47 -12.88 -25.68 3.10
CA ALA A 47 -12.31 -24.37 3.40
C ALA A 47 -13.36 -23.24 3.19
N PRO A 48 -13.31 -22.15 3.99
CA PRO A 48 -14.21 -21.03 3.85
C PRO A 48 -14.16 -20.42 2.44
N THR A 49 -15.33 -20.03 1.94
CA THR A 49 -15.50 -19.26 0.70
C THR A 49 -15.84 -17.80 1.02
N SER A 50 -15.93 -16.93 0.01
CA SER A 50 -16.36 -15.53 0.17
C SER A 50 -17.80 -15.34 0.67
N ALA A 51 -18.56 -16.42 0.88
CA ALA A 51 -19.87 -16.39 1.52
C ALA A 51 -19.82 -16.83 3.00
N ASP A 52 -18.71 -17.39 3.47
CA ASP A 52 -18.63 -18.08 4.76
C ASP A 52 -17.96 -17.23 5.85
N THR A 53 -18.37 -17.45 7.10
CA THR A 53 -17.66 -16.90 8.27
C THR A 53 -16.62 -17.90 8.75
N ALA A 54 -15.34 -17.58 8.59
CA ALA A 54 -14.25 -18.36 9.19
C ALA A 54 -14.18 -18.08 10.69
N SER A 55 -14.29 -19.12 11.52
CA SER A 55 -14.31 -18.97 12.98
C SER A 55 -13.09 -19.64 13.61
N ILE A 56 -12.15 -18.83 14.10
CA ILE A 56 -10.86 -19.29 14.64
C ILE A 56 -10.85 -19.09 16.15
N GLY A 57 -10.75 -20.19 16.90
CA GLY A 57 -10.86 -20.22 18.36
C GLY A 57 -9.77 -21.07 19.04
N MET A 58 -8.60 -21.22 18.41
CA MET A 58 -7.48 -21.97 18.99
C MET A 58 -6.14 -21.50 18.45
N VAL A 59 -5.09 -21.86 19.20
CA VAL A 59 -3.68 -21.74 18.81
C VAL A 59 -3.10 -23.17 18.76
N PRO A 60 -2.37 -23.56 17.70
CA PRO A 60 -2.12 -22.78 16.49
C PRO A 60 -3.37 -22.69 15.59
N GLY A 61 -3.57 -21.53 14.99
CA GLY A 61 -4.59 -21.23 14.01
C GLY A 61 -4.06 -21.33 12.57
N PRO A 62 -4.86 -20.92 11.59
CA PRO A 62 -4.53 -21.11 10.18
C PRO A 62 -3.38 -20.20 9.72
N VAL A 63 -2.62 -20.73 8.77
CA VAL A 63 -1.53 -20.07 8.03
C VAL A 63 -1.93 -19.93 6.56
N VAL A 64 -1.86 -18.72 6.04
CA VAL A 64 -2.04 -18.41 4.61
C VAL A 64 -0.65 -18.25 3.99
N ALA A 65 -0.16 -19.30 3.31
CA ALA A 65 1.23 -19.38 2.84
C ALA A 65 1.41 -19.12 1.34
N THR A 66 0.57 -19.71 0.48
CA THR A 66 0.79 -19.66 -0.98
C THR A 66 -0.48 -19.55 -1.82
N GLU A 67 -1.61 -20.05 -1.34
CA GLU A 67 -2.90 -19.97 -2.07
C GLU A 67 -3.72 -18.74 -1.64
N GLY A 68 -4.63 -18.32 -2.52
CA GLY A 68 -5.59 -17.25 -2.22
C GLY A 68 -6.71 -17.74 -1.29
N ALA A 69 -6.64 -17.35 -0.03
CA ALA A 69 -7.67 -17.58 0.97
C ALA A 69 -8.76 -16.50 0.90
N VAL A 70 -10.01 -16.91 1.12
CA VAL A 70 -11.17 -16.02 1.11
C VAL A 70 -12.12 -16.33 2.26
N ALA A 71 -12.83 -15.32 2.74
CA ALA A 71 -13.97 -15.46 3.65
C ALA A 71 -14.97 -14.31 3.45
N ASP A 72 -16.21 -14.44 3.90
CA ASP A 72 -17.08 -13.27 4.10
C ASP A 72 -16.61 -12.48 5.33
N ILE A 73 -16.53 -13.18 6.46
CA ILE A 73 -16.17 -12.64 7.77
C ILE A 73 -15.10 -13.54 8.39
N ILE A 74 -14.19 -12.97 9.18
CA ILE A 74 -13.28 -13.77 10.01
C ILE A 74 -13.44 -13.36 11.47
N TRP A 75 -13.64 -14.35 12.33
CA TRP A 75 -13.60 -14.19 13.79
C TRP A 75 -12.35 -14.83 14.36
N ILE A 76 -11.55 -14.05 15.07
CA ILE A 76 -10.32 -14.49 15.73
C ILE A 76 -10.50 -14.32 17.23
N GLY A 77 -10.33 -15.41 17.97
CA GLY A 77 -10.68 -15.53 19.38
C GLY A 77 -12.14 -15.97 19.57
N ALA A 78 -12.69 -16.67 18.58
CA ALA A 78 -14.04 -17.22 18.64
C ALA A 78 -14.19 -18.20 19.82
N GLY A 79 -15.38 -18.28 20.42
CA GLY A 79 -15.64 -19.19 21.54
C GLY A 79 -14.98 -18.80 22.87
N ARG A 80 -14.52 -17.56 23.03
CA ARG A 80 -13.80 -17.06 24.23
C ARG A 80 -12.48 -17.81 24.47
N ALA A 81 -11.70 -17.94 23.40
CA ALA A 81 -10.44 -18.63 23.40
C ALA A 81 -9.31 -17.73 22.88
N ALA A 82 -8.08 -18.16 23.11
CA ALA A 82 -6.92 -17.66 22.40
C ALA A 82 -6.93 -18.19 20.96
N ALA A 83 -6.61 -17.36 19.98
CA ALA A 83 -6.50 -17.76 18.59
C ALA A 83 -5.51 -16.87 17.84
N ASP A 84 -4.87 -17.44 16.83
CA ASP A 84 -4.00 -16.73 15.90
C ASP A 84 -4.42 -16.96 14.44
N LEU A 85 -4.11 -16.00 13.59
CA LEU A 85 -4.16 -16.11 12.13
C LEU A 85 -2.82 -15.60 11.62
N THR A 86 -2.13 -16.41 10.82
CA THR A 86 -0.84 -16.01 10.24
C THR A 86 -0.98 -15.87 8.72
N VAL A 87 -0.51 -14.75 8.17
CA VAL A 87 -0.31 -14.57 6.74
C VAL A 87 1.19 -14.50 6.51
N ASP A 88 1.70 -15.50 5.78
CA ASP A 88 3.12 -15.68 5.52
C ASP A 88 3.30 -16.09 4.05
N GLY A 89 2.89 -15.16 3.18
CA GLY A 89 3.16 -15.20 1.74
C GLY A 89 1.89 -15.03 0.92
N GLY A 90 0.87 -15.86 1.19
CA GLY A 90 -0.33 -15.94 0.36
C GLY A 90 -1.19 -14.67 0.39
N THR A 91 -2.33 -14.74 -0.29
CA THR A 91 -3.32 -13.65 -0.29
C THR A 91 -4.52 -14.06 0.54
N LEU A 92 -5.01 -13.17 1.41
CA LEU A 92 -6.25 -13.36 2.15
C LEU A 92 -7.18 -12.20 1.87
N THR A 93 -8.42 -12.48 1.46
CA THR A 93 -9.41 -11.43 1.20
C THR A 93 -10.73 -11.70 1.92
N THR A 94 -11.28 -10.69 2.58
CA THR A 94 -12.64 -10.75 3.13
C THR A 94 -13.59 -9.81 2.40
N THR A 95 -14.85 -10.21 2.22
CA THR A 95 -15.88 -9.31 1.68
C THR A 95 -16.49 -8.40 2.75
N LYS A 96 -16.42 -8.79 4.03
CA LYS A 96 -16.88 -8.03 5.18
C LYS A 96 -15.81 -7.98 6.28
N TRP A 97 -16.26 -7.88 7.53
CA TRP A 97 -15.45 -7.54 8.69
C TRP A 97 -14.48 -8.65 9.07
N VAL A 98 -13.35 -8.24 9.65
CA VAL A 98 -12.51 -9.11 10.46
C VAL A 98 -12.59 -8.62 11.89
N ILE A 99 -12.85 -9.53 12.82
CA ILE A 99 -13.02 -9.20 14.23
C ILE A 99 -12.02 -10.00 15.04
N VAL A 100 -11.15 -9.29 15.75
CA VAL A 100 -10.08 -9.85 16.56
C VAL A 100 -10.37 -9.51 18.03
N GLY A 101 -10.72 -10.52 18.82
CA GLY A 101 -11.12 -10.32 20.21
C GLY A 101 -12.51 -9.69 20.36
N ILE A 102 -13.57 -10.50 20.26
CA ILE A 102 -14.95 -9.97 20.25
C ILE A 102 -15.45 -9.60 21.65
N ASN A 103 -15.30 -10.49 22.64
CA ASN A 103 -15.88 -10.31 23.99
C ASN A 103 -14.92 -10.83 25.06
N THR A 104 -15.35 -10.77 26.31
CA THR A 104 -14.63 -11.32 27.47
C THR A 104 -14.11 -12.73 27.23
N GLY A 105 -12.81 -12.91 27.39
CA GLY A 105 -12.10 -14.18 27.19
C GLY A 105 -11.71 -14.47 25.74
N SER A 106 -12.14 -13.68 24.76
CA SER A 106 -11.64 -13.75 23.39
C SER A 106 -10.30 -13.00 23.28
N ASN A 107 -9.24 -13.74 22.97
CA ASN A 107 -7.92 -13.19 22.69
C ASN A 107 -7.49 -13.59 21.27
N GLY A 108 -7.45 -12.64 20.35
CA GLY A 108 -7.07 -12.89 18.98
C GLY A 108 -5.78 -12.17 18.59
N THR A 109 -4.97 -12.83 17.78
CA THR A 109 -3.77 -12.24 17.19
C THR A 109 -3.77 -12.46 15.68
N VAL A 110 -3.47 -11.42 14.91
CA VAL A 110 -3.11 -11.53 13.48
C VAL A 110 -1.61 -11.32 13.35
N ASN A 111 -0.91 -12.27 12.75
CA ASN A 111 0.52 -12.16 12.44
C ASN A 111 0.68 -11.99 10.93
N MET A 112 0.98 -10.78 10.48
CA MET A 112 1.39 -10.51 9.10
C MET A 112 2.91 -10.61 9.02
N LYS A 113 3.41 -11.71 8.46
CA LYS A 113 4.86 -11.92 8.24
C LYS A 113 5.27 -11.54 6.82
N SER A 114 4.43 -11.88 5.86
CA SER A 114 4.60 -11.56 4.45
C SER A 114 3.25 -11.70 3.73
N GLY A 115 3.19 -11.48 2.41
CA GLY A 115 1.95 -11.59 1.65
C GLY A 115 0.97 -10.42 1.84
N THR A 116 -0.30 -10.63 1.49
CA THR A 116 -1.31 -9.57 1.52
C THR A 116 -2.59 -10.01 2.20
N PHE A 117 -3.15 -9.15 3.05
CA PHE A 117 -4.46 -9.33 3.65
C PHE A 117 -5.35 -8.12 3.35
N THR A 118 -6.39 -8.32 2.54
CA THR A 118 -7.35 -7.28 2.15
C THR A 118 -8.69 -7.47 2.85
N ILE A 119 -9.07 -6.51 3.67
CA ILE A 119 -10.34 -6.47 4.40
C ILE A 119 -11.24 -5.43 3.72
N ASN A 120 -12.21 -5.88 2.92
CA ASN A 120 -13.12 -4.99 2.18
C ASN A 120 -14.20 -4.34 3.06
N SER A 121 -13.98 -4.27 4.37
CA SER A 121 -14.84 -3.62 5.35
C SER A 121 -14.01 -3.16 6.55
N THR A 122 -14.51 -3.35 7.77
CA THR A 122 -13.83 -2.92 9.00
C THR A 122 -12.98 -4.03 9.61
N LEU A 123 -11.75 -3.69 10.00
CA LEU A 123 -10.98 -4.45 10.97
C LEU A 123 -11.31 -3.93 12.38
N LEU A 124 -11.81 -4.83 13.22
CA LEU A 124 -12.20 -4.57 14.61
C LEU A 124 -11.20 -5.22 15.56
N LEU A 125 -10.50 -4.41 16.37
CA LEU A 125 -9.54 -4.88 17.39
C LEU A 125 -10.09 -4.56 18.78
N GLY A 126 -10.56 -5.58 19.50
CA GLY A 126 -11.26 -5.40 20.77
C GLY A 126 -12.64 -4.75 20.57
N ASP A 127 -13.65 -5.55 20.22
CA ASP A 127 -14.99 -5.05 19.84
C ASP A 127 -15.89 -4.76 21.05
N ARG A 128 -16.11 -5.75 21.93
CA ARG A 128 -17.05 -5.68 23.07
C ARG A 128 -16.36 -6.05 24.38
N GLU A 129 -17.05 -5.83 25.50
CA GLU A 129 -16.51 -5.89 26.87
C GLU A 129 -15.36 -6.89 27.05
N GLU A 130 -14.18 -6.40 27.44
CA GLU A 130 -12.96 -7.18 27.74
C GLU A 130 -12.38 -8.02 26.56
N GLY A 131 -12.82 -7.78 25.32
CA GLY A 131 -12.22 -8.39 24.13
C GLY A 131 -10.79 -7.90 23.89
N THR A 132 -9.88 -8.83 23.55
CA THR A 132 -8.47 -8.55 23.29
C THR A 132 -8.08 -8.92 21.86
N GLY A 133 -7.65 -7.92 21.07
CA GLY A 133 -7.23 -8.09 19.69
C GLY A 133 -5.87 -7.45 19.41
N HIS A 134 -4.98 -8.21 18.78
CA HIS A 134 -3.64 -7.78 18.44
C HIS A 134 -3.35 -8.01 16.97
N VAL A 135 -2.59 -7.09 16.36
CA VAL A 135 -1.99 -7.27 15.03
C VAL A 135 -0.50 -7.03 15.14
N ASN A 136 0.29 -8.00 14.68
CA ASN A 136 1.71 -7.85 14.45
C ASN A 136 1.91 -7.68 12.94
N LEU A 137 2.37 -6.50 12.51
CA LEU A 137 2.76 -6.20 11.13
C LEU A 137 4.27 -6.37 11.00
N ASP A 138 4.72 -7.61 11.17
CA ASP A 138 6.14 -8.01 11.05
C ASP A 138 6.64 -7.83 9.61
N GLY A 139 5.76 -8.02 8.62
CA GLY A 139 5.98 -7.81 7.20
C GLY A 139 4.67 -7.85 6.40
N GLY A 140 4.76 -7.82 5.07
CA GLY A 140 3.59 -7.87 4.17
C GLY A 140 2.69 -6.62 4.22
N VAL A 141 1.50 -6.73 3.61
CA VAL A 141 0.57 -5.60 3.45
C VAL A 141 -0.81 -5.96 4.00
N LEU A 142 -1.29 -5.17 4.98
CA LEU A 142 -2.66 -5.22 5.48
C LEU A 142 -3.44 -4.03 4.94
N THR A 143 -4.44 -4.29 4.10
CA THR A 143 -5.33 -3.26 3.53
C THR A 143 -6.72 -3.34 4.16
N VAL A 144 -7.26 -2.22 4.64
CA VAL A 144 -8.59 -2.16 5.26
C VAL A 144 -9.42 -0.99 4.71
N ASN A 145 -10.74 -1.15 4.64
CA ASN A 145 -11.64 -0.01 4.36
C ASN A 145 -11.82 0.89 5.60
N ASN A 146 -11.79 0.31 6.79
CA ASN A 146 -11.91 1.04 8.06
C ASN A 146 -11.18 0.30 9.18
N LEU A 147 -10.63 1.03 10.15
CA LEU A 147 -9.99 0.48 11.34
C LEU A 147 -10.67 1.03 12.60
N GLU A 148 -11.25 0.13 13.39
CA GLU A 148 -11.88 0.47 14.67
C GLU A 148 -11.20 -0.31 15.80
N MET A 149 -10.69 0.43 16.78
CA MET A 149 -9.99 -0.14 17.93
C MET A 149 -10.72 0.22 19.23
N ARG A 150 -10.87 -0.78 20.11
CA ARG A 150 -11.35 -0.61 21.48
C ARG A 150 -12.73 0.05 21.61
N ARG A 151 -13.74 -0.50 20.91
CA ARG A 151 -15.11 0.06 20.92
C ARG A 151 -15.85 -0.21 22.24
N GLY A 152 -15.56 -1.35 22.87
CA GLY A 152 -16.19 -1.79 24.12
C GLY A 152 -15.44 -1.34 25.37
N ALA A 153 -16.12 -1.34 26.51
CA ALA A 153 -15.48 -1.09 27.80
C ALA A 153 -14.38 -2.14 28.08
N ASP A 154 -13.27 -1.68 28.66
CA ASP A 154 -12.13 -2.52 29.07
C ASP A 154 -11.55 -3.41 27.96
N THR A 155 -11.77 -3.04 26.70
CA THR A 155 -11.21 -3.74 25.54
C THR A 155 -9.75 -3.40 25.33
N VAL A 156 -9.00 -4.37 24.81
CA VAL A 156 -7.61 -4.20 24.39
C VAL A 156 -7.54 -4.40 22.88
N GLY A 157 -7.09 -3.36 22.19
CA GLY A 157 -6.79 -3.38 20.76
C GLY A 157 -5.39 -2.80 20.57
N THR A 158 -4.48 -3.53 19.93
CA THR A 158 -3.16 -3.00 19.58
C THR A 158 -2.70 -3.42 18.19
N ILE A 159 -1.83 -2.59 17.60
CA ILE A 159 -1.06 -2.92 16.40
C ILE A 159 0.41 -2.63 16.70
N ASP A 160 1.32 -3.57 16.43
CA ASP A 160 2.74 -3.28 16.36
C ASP A 160 3.19 -3.32 14.90
N VAL A 161 3.80 -2.23 14.43
CA VAL A 161 4.28 -2.06 13.06
C VAL A 161 5.79 -2.25 13.04
N GLN A 162 6.27 -3.18 12.22
CA GLN A 162 7.68 -3.41 11.94
C GLN A 162 7.90 -3.22 10.43
N ALA A 163 8.32 -4.24 9.69
CA ALA A 163 8.51 -4.15 8.24
C ALA A 163 7.18 -4.16 7.46
N GLY A 164 6.05 -4.47 8.11
CA GLY A 164 4.75 -4.53 7.46
C GLY A 164 4.14 -3.15 7.20
N THR A 165 3.22 -3.09 6.23
CA THR A 165 2.51 -1.86 5.86
C THR A 165 1.02 -1.98 6.18
N LEU A 166 0.46 -0.97 6.85
CA LEU A 166 -0.99 -0.79 6.97
C LEU A 166 -1.47 0.24 5.94
N ILE A 167 -2.46 -0.13 5.14
CA ILE A 167 -3.12 0.74 4.18
C ILE A 167 -4.60 0.88 4.57
N VAL A 168 -5.05 2.11 4.75
CA VAL A 168 -6.46 2.43 5.02
C VAL A 168 -7.03 3.22 3.85
N ASN A 169 -8.14 2.76 3.29
CA ASN A 169 -8.78 3.46 2.17
C ASN A 169 -9.33 4.83 2.61
N GLY A 170 -9.10 5.86 1.77
CA GLY A 170 -9.49 7.24 2.07
C GLY A 170 -8.52 7.96 3.01
N ASN A 171 -8.91 9.16 3.42
CA ASN A 171 -8.16 9.98 4.38
C ASN A 171 -8.56 9.61 5.82
N ALA A 172 -7.76 8.77 6.46
CA ALA A 172 -7.92 8.29 7.83
C ALA A 172 -6.82 8.83 8.78
N VAL A 173 -6.02 9.83 8.35
CA VAL A 173 -4.86 10.35 9.10
C VAL A 173 -5.25 10.75 10.52
N SER A 174 -6.34 11.50 10.69
CA SER A 174 -6.77 11.94 12.02
C SER A 174 -7.14 10.77 12.94
N THR A 175 -7.74 9.71 12.40
CA THR A 175 -8.15 8.54 13.18
C THR A 175 -6.94 7.72 13.59
N ILE A 176 -6.04 7.44 12.65
CA ILE A 176 -4.82 6.67 12.89
C ILE A 176 -3.89 7.42 13.84
N GLN A 177 -3.70 8.73 13.66
CA GLN A 177 -2.92 9.55 14.58
C GLN A 177 -3.49 9.50 16.01
N GLY A 178 -4.82 9.53 16.16
CA GLY A 178 -5.46 9.36 17.46
C GLY A 178 -5.13 8.01 18.13
N TYR A 179 -5.05 6.92 17.37
CA TYR A 179 -4.64 5.61 17.93
C TYR A 179 -3.15 5.57 18.30
N ILE A 180 -2.29 6.25 17.52
CA ILE A 180 -0.86 6.40 17.81
C ILE A 180 -0.67 7.19 19.11
N ASP A 181 -1.33 8.34 19.25
CA ASP A 181 -1.22 9.22 20.43
C ASP A 181 -1.69 8.53 21.72
N ASN A 182 -2.66 7.61 21.60
CA ASN A 182 -3.13 6.78 22.71
C ASN A 182 -2.21 5.58 23.02
N GLY A 183 -1.15 5.37 22.25
CA GLY A 183 -0.21 4.25 22.40
C GLY A 183 -0.81 2.89 22.02
N TRP A 184 -1.86 2.88 21.20
CA TRP A 184 -2.48 1.63 20.74
C TRP A 184 -1.78 1.07 19.51
N ILE A 185 -1.11 1.93 18.75
CA ILE A 185 -0.24 1.55 17.65
C ILE A 185 1.20 1.91 18.02
N THR A 186 2.10 0.94 17.94
CA THR A 186 3.53 1.10 18.23
C THR A 186 4.39 0.72 17.04
N ALA A 187 5.60 1.27 16.98
CA ALA A 187 6.64 0.83 16.03
C ALA A 187 7.67 -0.02 16.76
N TYR A 188 7.92 -1.24 16.30
CA TYR A 188 8.91 -2.17 16.86
C TYR A 188 8.86 -2.27 18.39
N ASN A 189 7.66 -2.48 18.94
CA ASN A 189 7.40 -2.53 20.38
C ASN A 189 7.89 -1.28 21.15
N GLY A 190 7.82 -0.10 20.52
CA GLY A 190 8.31 1.18 21.07
C GLY A 190 9.79 1.49 20.75
N ASN A 191 10.43 0.67 19.94
CA ASN A 191 11.80 0.86 19.47
C ASN A 191 11.90 1.42 18.04
N GLY A 192 10.84 2.02 17.53
CA GLY A 192 10.85 2.71 16.25
C GLY A 192 10.07 4.01 16.25
N THR A 193 9.97 4.58 15.07
CA THR A 193 9.12 5.73 14.74
C THR A 193 8.08 5.27 13.73
N LEU A 194 6.83 5.69 13.91
CA LEU A 194 5.77 5.47 12.93
C LEU A 194 5.78 6.58 11.88
N GLU A 195 5.57 6.21 10.63
CA GLU A 195 5.47 7.13 9.49
C GLU A 195 4.07 7.03 8.90
N LEU A 196 3.32 8.15 8.96
CA LEU A 196 1.93 8.21 8.54
C LEU A 196 1.77 9.26 7.44
N ASP A 197 1.29 8.84 6.28
CA ASP A 197 1.02 9.72 5.14
C ASP A 197 -0.38 9.51 4.56
N TYR A 198 -0.83 10.49 3.76
CA TYR A 198 -2.02 10.40 2.95
C TYR A 198 -1.74 10.92 1.55
N ASN A 199 -2.12 10.14 0.54
CA ASN A 199 -1.95 10.51 -0.86
C ASN A 199 -0.48 10.80 -1.25
N VAL A 200 0.48 10.21 -0.52
CA VAL A 200 1.92 10.29 -0.84
C VAL A 200 2.40 8.92 -1.28
N THR A 201 2.34 7.91 -0.40
CA THR A 201 2.80 6.55 -0.72
C THR A 201 1.77 5.80 -1.56
N ASN A 202 0.49 5.98 -1.26
CA ASN A 202 -0.62 5.39 -2.00
C ASN A 202 -1.67 6.47 -2.32
N GLU A 203 -1.92 6.72 -3.61
CA GLU A 203 -2.92 7.71 -4.06
C GLU A 203 -4.31 7.40 -3.48
N GLY A 204 -4.97 8.44 -2.95
CA GLY A 204 -6.30 8.38 -2.35
C GLY A 204 -6.38 7.61 -1.03
N LYS A 205 -5.26 7.14 -0.47
CA LYS A 205 -5.23 6.27 0.73
C LYS A 205 -4.31 6.83 1.80
N THR A 206 -4.53 6.35 3.02
CA THR A 206 -3.66 6.58 4.18
C THR A 206 -2.72 5.39 4.30
N THR A 207 -1.43 5.63 4.48
CA THR A 207 -0.40 4.59 4.62
C THR A 207 0.34 4.80 5.94
N LEU A 208 0.55 3.70 6.67
CA LEU A 208 1.29 3.66 7.92
C LEU A 208 2.39 2.60 7.82
N THR A 209 3.62 3.03 8.03
CA THR A 209 4.85 2.21 8.10
C THR A 209 5.61 2.52 9.39
N ALA A 210 6.72 1.82 9.61
CA ALA A 210 7.59 2.06 10.75
C ALA A 210 9.08 1.99 10.37
N VAL A 211 9.90 2.72 11.12
CA VAL A 211 11.36 2.68 11.03
C VAL A 211 11.94 2.40 12.41
N HIS A 212 12.74 1.33 12.54
CA HIS A 212 13.42 1.02 13.80
C HIS A 212 14.44 2.11 14.19
N LYS A 213 14.75 2.29 15.47
CA LYS A 213 15.73 3.26 15.98
C LYS A 213 17.15 3.05 15.46
N LEU A 214 17.50 1.82 15.08
CA LEU A 214 18.75 1.53 14.39
C LEU A 214 18.75 2.03 12.94
N ASN A 215 17.61 2.51 12.41
CA ASN A 215 17.47 3.06 11.06
C ASN A 215 18.22 2.23 10.00
N PRO A 216 17.84 0.95 9.83
CA PRO A 216 18.56 0.04 8.95
C PRO A 216 18.52 0.52 7.50
N SER A 217 19.64 0.39 6.80
CA SER A 217 19.73 0.51 5.35
C SER A 217 20.45 -0.73 4.81
N PRO A 218 19.86 -1.52 3.90
CA PRO A 218 18.52 -1.34 3.33
C PRO A 218 17.41 -1.31 4.39
N PRO A 219 16.30 -0.56 4.17
CA PRO A 219 15.17 -0.55 5.08
C PRO A 219 14.65 -1.96 5.33
N ASP A 220 14.14 -2.21 6.53
CA ASP A 220 13.56 -3.50 6.88
C ASP A 220 12.32 -3.80 6.01
N GLY A 221 12.26 -4.99 5.43
CA GLY A 221 11.30 -5.39 4.40
C GLY A 221 11.51 -4.71 3.04
N GLY A 222 12.60 -3.96 2.87
CA GLY A 222 12.89 -3.16 1.67
C GLY A 222 13.53 -3.96 0.53
N VAL A 223 13.95 -3.21 -0.51
CA VAL A 223 14.68 -3.74 -1.67
C VAL A 223 16.01 -3.01 -1.80
N ALA A 224 17.06 -3.75 -2.17
CA ALA A 224 18.37 -3.20 -2.48
C ALA A 224 18.99 -3.87 -3.71
N SER A 225 19.84 -3.13 -4.41
CA SER A 225 20.60 -3.66 -5.55
C SER A 225 21.48 -4.83 -5.14
N SER A 226 21.52 -5.86 -5.99
CA SER A 226 22.36 -7.04 -5.76
C SER A 226 23.85 -6.79 -6.05
N GLY A 227 24.74 -7.63 -5.49
CA GLY A 227 26.19 -7.50 -5.63
C GLY A 227 26.86 -7.01 -4.34
N ASP A 228 27.64 -5.93 -4.43
CA ASP A 228 28.29 -5.28 -3.30
C ASP A 228 27.26 -4.43 -2.51
N THR A 229 26.46 -5.07 -1.66
CA THR A 229 25.42 -4.37 -0.88
C THR A 229 25.99 -3.83 0.42
N GLN A 230 25.85 -2.53 0.65
CA GLN A 230 26.18 -1.91 1.94
C GLN A 230 25.01 -2.05 2.91
N LEU A 231 25.26 -2.70 4.05
CA LEU A 231 24.41 -2.63 5.23
C LEU A 231 24.89 -1.47 6.10
N SER A 232 23.97 -0.63 6.61
CA SER A 232 24.29 0.43 7.55
C SER A 232 23.17 0.67 8.56
N TRP A 233 23.53 1.24 9.71
CA TRP A 233 22.63 1.49 10.83
C TRP A 233 23.11 2.69 11.64
N THR A 234 22.22 3.22 12.47
CA THR A 234 22.51 4.24 13.48
C THR A 234 22.97 3.55 14.76
N LEU A 235 24.17 3.92 15.23
CA LEU A 235 24.65 3.44 16.53
C LEU A 235 23.84 4.10 17.65
N PRO A 236 23.40 3.32 18.66
CA PRO A 236 22.74 3.87 19.82
C PRO A 236 23.71 4.69 20.68
N ASP A 237 23.18 5.57 21.53
CA ASP A 237 24.01 6.37 22.42
C ASP A 237 24.78 5.49 23.43
N PRO A 238 26.10 5.73 23.64
CA PRO A 238 26.85 5.01 24.64
C PRO A 238 26.42 5.42 26.06
N ARG A 239 26.56 4.50 27.03
CA ARG A 239 26.27 4.83 28.46
C ARG A 239 27.13 5.98 29.00
N VAL A 240 28.35 6.10 28.49
CA VAL A 240 29.30 7.16 28.85
C VAL A 240 29.60 7.96 27.58
N PRO A 241 29.39 9.29 27.59
CA PRO A 241 29.70 10.13 26.44
C PRO A 241 31.14 9.93 25.94
N GLY A 242 31.30 9.67 24.64
CA GLY A 242 32.59 9.43 23.99
C GLY A 242 33.13 8.00 24.06
N GLN A 243 32.44 7.08 24.75
CA GLN A 243 32.76 5.65 24.68
C GLN A 243 32.31 5.07 23.33
N ALA A 244 33.14 4.21 22.74
CA ALA A 244 32.77 3.47 21.54
C ALA A 244 31.65 2.45 21.83
N VAL A 245 30.70 2.32 20.91
CA VAL A 245 29.70 1.24 20.91
C VAL A 245 30.20 0.17 19.96
N LEU A 246 30.52 -1.00 20.52
CA LEU A 246 30.91 -2.15 19.71
C LEU A 246 29.67 -2.87 19.21
N VAL A 247 29.77 -3.49 18.04
CA VAL A 247 28.70 -4.32 17.48
C VAL A 247 29.21 -5.65 16.97
N ASP A 248 28.31 -6.64 17.01
CA ASP A 248 28.37 -7.81 16.16
C ASP A 248 27.33 -7.66 15.04
N VAL A 249 27.69 -8.03 13.81
CA VAL A 249 26.78 -8.00 12.66
C VAL A 249 26.67 -9.38 12.07
N TYR A 250 25.44 -9.81 11.84
CA TYR A 250 25.11 -11.12 11.28
C TYR A 250 24.36 -10.95 9.97
N PHE A 251 24.61 -11.80 8.99
CA PHE A 251 24.02 -11.73 7.65
C PHE A 251 23.86 -13.12 7.05
N THR A 252 22.68 -13.41 6.51
CA THR A 252 22.36 -14.71 5.91
C THR A 252 21.11 -14.62 5.03
N ASP A 253 20.92 -15.57 4.12
CA ASP A 253 19.68 -15.82 3.38
C ASP A 253 18.76 -16.83 4.09
N ASP A 254 19.19 -17.36 5.24
CA ASP A 254 18.43 -18.30 6.08
C ASP A 254 17.90 -17.62 7.34
N TYR A 255 16.62 -17.25 7.34
CA TYR A 255 15.95 -16.65 8.50
C TYR A 255 16.11 -17.50 9.77
N ASP A 256 16.03 -18.83 9.65
CA ASP A 256 16.08 -19.73 10.81
C ASP A 256 17.47 -19.73 11.46
N ALA A 257 18.53 -19.45 10.69
CA ALA A 257 19.88 -19.33 11.23
C ALA A 257 20.02 -18.14 12.20
N LEU A 258 19.36 -17.02 11.92
CA LEU A 258 19.31 -15.87 12.84
C LEU A 258 18.34 -16.09 13.99
N TRP A 259 17.16 -16.66 13.70
CA TRP A 259 16.12 -16.87 14.71
C TRP A 259 16.53 -17.89 15.77
N THR A 260 17.09 -19.04 15.34
CA THR A 260 17.53 -20.10 16.26
C THR A 260 18.92 -19.86 16.81
N PHE A 261 19.74 -19.08 16.09
CA PHE A 261 21.08 -18.65 16.48
C PHE A 261 22.00 -19.79 16.95
N VAL A 262 21.88 -20.95 16.30
CA VAL A 262 22.57 -22.19 16.70
C VAL A 262 24.09 -22.14 16.44
N ASP A 263 24.52 -21.55 15.32
CA ASP A 263 25.92 -21.35 14.96
C ASP A 263 26.18 -19.91 14.48
N PRO A 264 26.20 -18.94 15.40
CA PRO A 264 26.29 -17.53 15.01
C PRO A 264 27.62 -17.15 14.34
N GLN A 265 28.67 -17.94 14.55
CA GLN A 265 29.97 -17.73 13.90
C GLN A 265 29.90 -17.99 12.39
N ALA A 266 28.99 -18.86 11.94
CA ALA A 266 28.82 -19.14 10.51
C ALA A 266 28.22 -17.96 9.73
N ILE A 267 27.47 -17.09 10.40
CA ILE A 267 26.75 -15.95 9.80
C ILE A 267 27.28 -14.59 10.28
N GLN A 268 28.31 -14.56 11.12
CA GLN A 268 28.91 -13.32 11.62
C GLN A 268 29.79 -12.66 10.55
N VAL A 269 29.42 -11.46 10.13
CA VAL A 269 30.18 -10.62 9.18
C VAL A 269 31.29 -9.86 9.89
N THR A 270 30.98 -9.30 11.06
CA THR A 270 31.97 -8.61 11.89
C THR A 270 31.66 -8.80 13.37
N GLY A 271 32.73 -8.80 14.18
CA GLY A 271 32.66 -9.10 15.60
C GLY A 271 33.34 -8.02 16.45
N LYS A 272 32.59 -7.48 17.42
CA LYS A 272 33.00 -6.46 18.40
C LYS A 272 33.75 -5.27 17.79
N GLN A 273 33.26 -4.75 16.67
CA GLN A 273 33.84 -3.58 16.00
C GLN A 273 33.01 -2.31 16.27
N ASN A 274 33.68 -1.15 16.34
CA ASN A 274 33.02 0.16 16.39
C ASN A 274 32.80 0.67 14.96
N VAL A 275 31.79 0.11 14.28
CA VAL A 275 31.41 0.46 12.92
C VAL A 275 29.89 0.67 12.87
N ASN A 276 29.43 1.39 11.84
CA ASN A 276 28.01 1.63 11.58
C ASN A 276 27.59 1.17 10.16
N SER A 277 28.48 0.44 9.48
CA SER A 277 28.22 -0.14 8.17
C SER A 277 29.16 -1.32 7.88
N VAL A 278 28.69 -2.27 7.09
CA VAL A 278 29.49 -3.35 6.48
C VAL A 278 29.07 -3.55 5.02
N VAL A 279 29.94 -4.11 4.19
CA VAL A 279 29.59 -4.54 2.83
C VAL A 279 29.47 -6.06 2.81
N VAL A 280 28.39 -6.55 2.21
CA VAL A 280 28.10 -7.97 2.04
C VAL A 280 27.91 -8.28 0.55
N GLN A 281 28.01 -9.56 0.20
CA GLN A 281 27.75 -10.03 -1.16
C GLN A 281 26.34 -10.59 -1.24
N THR A 282 25.54 -10.09 -2.18
CA THR A 282 24.16 -10.53 -2.41
C THR A 282 23.99 -11.07 -3.83
N GLN A 283 22.99 -11.93 -3.99
CA GLN A 283 22.55 -12.43 -5.29
C GLN A 283 21.18 -11.82 -5.63
N PRO A 284 20.88 -11.57 -6.92
CA PRO A 284 19.57 -11.06 -7.32
C PRO A 284 18.45 -12.05 -6.97
N LYS A 285 17.24 -11.51 -6.79
CA LYS A 285 16.00 -12.23 -6.46
C LYS A 285 16.11 -13.10 -5.20
N THR A 286 16.93 -12.66 -4.25
CA THR A 286 17.19 -13.41 -3.01
C THR A 286 16.82 -12.56 -1.81
N ALA A 287 16.05 -13.14 -0.89
CA ALA A 287 15.77 -12.51 0.40
C ALA A 287 16.94 -12.73 1.35
N TYR A 288 17.35 -11.66 2.02
CA TYR A 288 18.40 -11.67 3.02
C TYR A 288 17.90 -11.14 4.35
N TYR A 289 18.53 -11.61 5.41
CA TYR A 289 18.23 -11.29 6.78
C TYR A 289 19.52 -10.90 7.50
N TRP A 290 19.43 -9.91 8.39
CA TRP A 290 20.58 -9.42 9.12
C TRP A 290 20.19 -8.83 10.46
N ALA A 291 21.14 -8.84 11.39
CA ALA A 291 20.93 -8.32 12.73
C ALA A 291 22.18 -7.60 13.22
N VAL A 292 21.97 -6.64 14.12
CA VAL A 292 23.04 -5.88 14.77
C VAL A 292 22.88 -5.96 16.27
N ASP A 293 23.81 -6.66 16.90
CA ASP A 293 23.89 -6.75 18.35
C ASP A 293 24.81 -5.65 18.86
N THR A 294 24.37 -4.92 19.89
CA THR A 294 25.08 -3.72 20.36
C THR A 294 25.57 -3.87 21.79
N TYR A 295 26.82 -3.50 22.05
CA TYR A 295 27.42 -3.60 23.38
C TYR A 295 27.36 -2.25 24.10
N ILE A 296 26.23 -1.99 24.77
CA ILE A 296 26.00 -0.76 25.53
C ILE A 296 26.12 -1.04 27.03
N GLY A 297 27.34 -0.90 27.56
CA GLY A 297 27.64 -1.09 28.98
C GLY A 297 28.59 -2.26 29.23
N ASP A 298 28.06 -3.47 29.37
CA ASP A 298 28.89 -4.67 29.58
C ASP A 298 29.45 -5.16 28.24
N PRO A 299 30.78 -5.26 28.08
CA PRO A 299 31.40 -5.73 26.83
C PRO A 299 31.22 -7.23 26.54
N ASN A 300 30.57 -7.99 27.43
CA ASN A 300 30.29 -9.42 27.28
C ASN A 300 28.80 -9.76 27.23
N ASP A 301 27.92 -8.76 27.33
CA ASP A 301 26.47 -8.92 27.31
C ASP A 301 25.89 -7.97 26.24
N PRO A 302 25.78 -8.42 24.99
CA PRO A 302 25.20 -7.60 23.93
C PRO A 302 23.70 -7.43 24.16
N ILE A 303 23.19 -6.25 23.79
CA ILE A 303 21.77 -6.05 23.54
C ILE A 303 21.48 -6.61 22.15
N ILE A 304 20.68 -7.68 22.12
CA ILE A 304 20.29 -8.36 20.87
C ILE A 304 19.40 -7.43 20.04
N GLY A 305 19.78 -7.24 18.77
CA GLY A 305 19.01 -6.44 17.82
C GLY A 305 17.81 -7.20 17.22
N PRO A 306 16.86 -6.49 16.60
CA PRO A 306 15.86 -7.15 15.76
C PRO A 306 16.50 -7.78 14.51
N ILE A 307 15.79 -8.72 13.90
CA ILE A 307 16.15 -9.25 12.58
C ILE A 307 15.52 -8.33 11.54
N PHE A 308 16.36 -7.69 10.74
CA PHE A 308 15.94 -6.94 9.56
C PHE A 308 15.98 -7.84 8.33
N SER A 309 15.12 -7.55 7.37
CA SER A 309 15.05 -8.26 6.09
C SER A 309 15.13 -7.30 4.91
N PHE A 310 15.61 -7.76 3.76
CA PHE A 310 15.44 -7.08 2.49
C PHE A 310 15.54 -8.08 1.33
N VAL A 311 15.00 -7.72 0.18
CA VAL A 311 15.22 -8.47 -1.07
C VAL A 311 16.34 -7.80 -1.85
N ALA A 312 17.37 -8.57 -2.19
CA ALA A 312 18.38 -8.14 -3.14
C ALA A 312 17.85 -8.38 -4.56
N ASP A 313 17.53 -7.32 -5.30
CA ASP A 313 17.08 -7.38 -6.69
C ASP A 313 17.39 -6.06 -7.41
N ASN A 314 17.27 -6.07 -8.74
CA ASN A 314 17.31 -4.84 -9.52
C ASN A 314 16.08 -3.96 -9.22
N ARG A 315 16.22 -2.63 -9.19
CA ARG A 315 15.09 -1.72 -9.03
C ARG A 315 14.73 -1.11 -10.38
N ALA A 316 13.45 -1.08 -10.71
CA ALA A 316 13.00 -0.34 -11.89
C ALA A 316 13.42 1.14 -11.80
N PRO A 317 13.76 1.79 -12.93
CA PRO A 317 14.06 3.21 -12.94
C PRO A 317 12.88 4.00 -12.37
N GLU A 318 13.16 4.98 -11.52
CA GLU A 318 12.15 5.92 -11.05
C GLU A 318 12.02 7.03 -12.09
N VAL A 319 10.81 7.15 -12.67
CA VAL A 319 10.53 8.06 -13.78
C VAL A 319 9.59 9.16 -13.29
N ASN A 320 9.87 10.39 -13.68
CA ASN A 320 8.98 11.53 -13.54
C ASN A 320 8.85 12.23 -14.89
N ALA A 321 7.65 12.22 -15.47
CA ALA A 321 7.31 12.84 -16.75
C ALA A 321 7.07 14.35 -16.65
N GLY A 322 7.03 14.89 -15.43
CA GLY A 322 6.71 16.27 -15.11
C GLY A 322 5.24 16.46 -14.71
N ALA A 323 4.93 17.64 -14.16
CA ALA A 323 3.57 17.97 -13.77
C ALA A 323 2.63 18.18 -14.97
N ASP A 324 1.33 17.94 -14.76
CA ASP A 324 0.28 18.27 -15.72
C ASP A 324 0.30 19.75 -16.12
N VAL A 325 -0.04 20.02 -17.38
CA VAL A 325 0.12 21.33 -18.00
C VAL A 325 -1.18 21.84 -18.61
N VAL A 326 -1.48 23.12 -18.39
CA VAL A 326 -2.48 23.88 -19.14
C VAL A 326 -1.79 24.75 -20.19
N SER A 327 -2.30 24.73 -21.43
CA SER A 327 -1.70 25.38 -22.59
C SER A 327 -2.77 25.89 -23.56
N TRP A 328 -2.35 26.64 -24.57
CA TRP A 328 -3.20 27.08 -25.67
C TRP A 328 -2.45 27.04 -27.00
N LEU A 329 -3.20 27.02 -28.11
CA LEU A 329 -2.67 27.14 -29.46
C LEU A 329 -2.26 28.59 -29.76
N GLN A 330 -1.20 28.77 -30.54
CA GLN A 330 -0.82 30.08 -31.09
C GLN A 330 -0.63 29.92 -32.59
N ASP A 331 -1.43 30.64 -33.37
CA ASP A 331 -1.47 30.48 -34.84
C ASP A 331 -1.73 29.02 -35.29
N GLY A 332 -2.59 28.31 -34.54
CA GLY A 332 -3.03 26.93 -34.84
C GLY A 332 -2.09 25.82 -34.36
N VAL A 333 -0.93 26.14 -33.79
CA VAL A 333 0.06 25.15 -33.33
C VAL A 333 0.62 25.52 -31.96
N ARG A 334 1.03 24.53 -31.18
CA ARG A 334 1.79 24.74 -29.95
C ARG A 334 2.87 23.68 -29.78
N THR A 335 4.12 24.12 -29.66
CA THR A 335 5.23 23.27 -29.23
C THR A 335 5.52 23.48 -27.76
N ARG A 336 5.74 22.39 -27.00
CA ARG A 336 6.17 22.42 -25.61
C ARG A 336 7.30 21.44 -25.36
N ASN A 337 8.19 21.80 -24.45
CA ASN A 337 9.22 20.91 -23.95
C ASN A 337 8.63 19.94 -22.93
N LEU A 338 9.06 18.69 -23.01
CA LEU A 338 8.83 17.65 -22.02
C LEU A 338 10.12 17.56 -21.20
N ASN A 339 10.05 17.80 -19.90
CA ASN A 339 11.22 17.81 -19.02
C ASN A 339 11.15 16.59 -18.10
N GLY A 340 11.40 15.41 -18.68
CA GLY A 340 11.47 14.18 -17.90
C GLY A 340 12.71 14.14 -17.01
N SER A 341 12.62 13.42 -15.91
CA SER A 341 13.78 13.03 -15.11
C SER A 341 13.69 11.55 -14.77
N VAL A 342 14.81 10.85 -14.89
CA VAL A 342 14.91 9.43 -14.55
C VAL A 342 16.06 9.24 -13.57
N THR A 343 15.81 8.47 -12.51
CA THR A 343 16.86 8.02 -11.59
C THR A 343 16.85 6.49 -11.52
N ASP A 344 18.03 5.90 -11.53
CA ASP A 344 18.22 4.44 -11.57
C ASP A 344 19.33 4.03 -10.60
N ASP A 345 19.28 2.81 -10.09
CA ASP A 345 20.28 2.30 -9.16
C ASP A 345 21.58 1.82 -9.86
N GLY A 346 21.56 1.71 -11.19
CA GLY A 346 22.70 1.32 -12.03
C GLY A 346 23.13 -0.13 -11.84
N ALA A 347 22.27 -0.99 -11.30
CA ALA A 347 22.66 -2.34 -10.88
C ALA A 347 22.99 -3.28 -12.04
N ILE A 348 22.33 -3.13 -13.20
CA ILE A 348 22.53 -4.01 -14.37
C ILE A 348 23.28 -3.28 -15.48
N GLN A 349 22.68 -2.24 -16.05
CA GLN A 349 23.20 -1.50 -17.20
C GLN A 349 22.65 -0.05 -17.16
N LEU A 350 23.14 0.78 -18.07
CA LEU A 350 22.53 2.09 -18.30
C LEU A 350 21.11 1.93 -18.83
N TYR A 351 20.17 2.73 -18.31
CA TYR A 351 18.80 2.76 -18.77
C TYR A 351 18.65 3.44 -20.15
N THR A 352 17.56 3.11 -20.83
CA THR A 352 17.08 3.78 -22.04
C THR A 352 15.72 4.41 -21.77
N VAL A 353 15.39 5.53 -22.44
CA VAL A 353 14.09 6.20 -22.28
C VAL A 353 13.31 6.24 -23.59
N GLN A 354 11.98 6.27 -23.49
CA GLN A 354 11.08 6.42 -24.63
C GLN A 354 9.82 7.20 -24.23
N TRP A 355 9.58 8.31 -24.92
CA TRP A 355 8.32 9.04 -24.88
C TRP A 355 7.32 8.44 -25.88
N THR A 356 6.08 8.24 -25.45
CA THR A 356 4.97 7.79 -26.30
C THR A 356 3.73 8.66 -26.10
N LEU A 357 2.92 8.76 -27.15
CA LEU A 357 1.60 9.41 -27.09
C LEU A 357 0.57 8.34 -26.75
N VAL A 358 -0.05 8.45 -25.57
CA VAL A 358 -1.05 7.49 -25.08
C VAL A 358 -2.44 7.83 -25.62
N SER A 359 -2.79 9.12 -25.64
CA SER A 359 -4.03 9.60 -26.23
C SER A 359 -3.92 11.07 -26.65
N GLU A 360 -4.72 11.45 -27.64
CA GLU A 360 -4.84 12.81 -28.15
C GLU A 360 -6.30 13.09 -28.61
N PRO A 361 -6.65 14.36 -28.86
CA PRO A 361 -7.96 14.72 -29.41
C PRO A 361 -8.17 14.16 -30.82
N ASP A 362 -9.34 13.57 -31.07
CA ASP A 362 -9.77 13.15 -32.41
C ASP A 362 -10.32 14.37 -33.17
N ASP A 363 -9.44 15.09 -33.86
CA ASP A 363 -9.78 16.22 -34.73
C ASP A 363 -9.28 15.96 -36.16
N PRO A 364 -10.15 15.56 -37.09
CA PRO A 364 -9.76 15.18 -38.45
C PRO A 364 -9.23 16.35 -39.30
N ASP A 365 -9.44 17.59 -38.86
CA ASP A 365 -8.97 18.79 -39.56
C ASP A 365 -7.58 19.24 -39.07
N SER A 366 -7.03 18.59 -38.04
CA SER A 366 -5.75 18.91 -37.42
C SER A 366 -4.74 17.75 -37.54
N PRO A 367 -3.44 18.01 -37.75
CA PRO A 367 -2.42 16.97 -37.70
C PRO A 367 -2.26 16.36 -36.30
N ASP A 368 -2.05 15.05 -36.24
CA ASP A 368 -1.65 14.31 -35.03
C ASP A 368 -0.44 14.96 -34.33
N ALA A 369 -0.39 14.84 -33.00
CA ALA A 369 0.73 15.34 -32.23
C ALA A 369 2.03 14.58 -32.53
N VAL A 370 3.12 15.34 -32.62
CA VAL A 370 4.45 14.80 -32.94
C VAL A 370 5.42 15.04 -31.81
N ILE A 371 6.05 13.98 -31.33
CA ILE A 371 7.12 14.02 -30.32
C ILE A 371 8.47 14.03 -31.05
N ALA A 372 9.27 15.07 -30.83
CA ALA A 372 10.66 15.15 -31.26
C ALA A 372 11.59 14.69 -30.14
N ASP A 373 12.69 14.03 -30.51
CA ASP A 373 13.69 13.48 -29.59
C ASP A 373 13.10 12.54 -28.54
N SER A 374 12.19 11.66 -28.96
CA SER A 374 11.43 10.78 -28.06
C SER A 374 12.28 9.79 -27.25
N THR A 375 13.56 9.61 -27.58
CA THR A 375 14.51 8.78 -26.83
C THR A 375 15.43 9.59 -25.90
N ALA A 376 15.08 10.84 -25.60
CA ALA A 376 15.76 11.69 -24.63
C ALA A 376 14.81 12.05 -23.47
N GLU A 377 15.34 12.20 -22.26
CA GLU A 377 14.56 12.64 -21.09
C GLU A 377 13.92 14.01 -21.35
N ASN A 378 14.70 14.91 -21.96
CA ASN A 378 14.22 16.20 -22.45
C ASN A 378 13.85 16.10 -23.92
N ALA A 379 12.55 16.06 -24.18
CA ALA A 379 11.96 15.96 -25.51
C ALA A 379 11.08 17.19 -25.80
N SER A 380 10.40 17.21 -26.94
CA SER A 380 9.33 18.19 -27.19
C SER A 380 8.16 17.58 -27.91
N VAL A 381 6.96 18.10 -27.65
CA VAL A 381 5.72 17.72 -28.33
C VAL A 381 5.15 18.92 -29.07
N THR A 382 4.73 18.71 -30.31
CA THR A 382 3.99 19.69 -31.10
C THR A 382 2.55 19.23 -31.26
N MET A 383 1.60 20.08 -30.85
CA MET A 383 0.16 19.84 -30.83
C MET A 383 -0.54 20.87 -31.72
N SER A 384 -1.57 20.44 -32.45
CA SER A 384 -2.30 21.30 -33.39
C SER A 384 -3.82 21.35 -33.15
N ALA A 385 -4.34 20.57 -32.20
CA ALA A 385 -5.76 20.52 -31.86
C ALA A 385 -6.01 20.98 -30.42
N VAL A 386 -7.22 21.47 -30.17
CA VAL A 386 -7.73 21.78 -28.83
C VAL A 386 -8.18 20.48 -28.17
N GLY A 387 -7.81 20.28 -26.91
CA GLY A 387 -8.22 19.12 -26.13
C GLY A 387 -7.13 18.56 -25.24
N ARG A 388 -7.32 17.33 -24.79
CA ARG A 388 -6.45 16.65 -23.83
C ARG A 388 -5.48 15.71 -24.54
N TYR A 389 -4.20 15.87 -24.24
CA TYR A 389 -3.13 14.97 -24.64
C TYR A 389 -2.58 14.25 -23.41
N VAL A 390 -2.35 12.95 -23.52
CA VAL A 390 -1.68 12.15 -22.47
C VAL A 390 -0.43 11.54 -23.08
N LEU A 391 0.72 11.84 -22.49
CA LEU A 391 2.02 11.33 -22.89
C LEU A 391 2.61 10.49 -21.76
N GLN A 392 3.38 9.46 -22.12
CA GLN A 392 4.07 8.60 -21.16
C GLN A 392 5.57 8.60 -21.44
N LEU A 393 6.36 8.74 -20.39
CA LEU A 393 7.80 8.47 -20.40
C LEU A 393 8.02 7.09 -19.80
N ASP A 394 8.63 6.19 -20.58
CA ASP A 394 9.12 4.90 -20.10
C ASP A 394 10.64 4.96 -19.95
N ALA A 395 11.18 4.36 -18.90
CA ALA A 395 12.61 4.10 -18.76
C ALA A 395 12.86 2.61 -18.46
N PHE A 396 13.77 2.00 -19.21
CA PHE A 396 14.08 0.57 -19.13
C PHE A 396 15.57 0.36 -18.86
N ASP A 397 15.90 -0.35 -17.78
CA ASP A 397 17.25 -0.62 -17.30
C ASP A 397 17.85 -1.96 -17.77
N GLY A 398 17.19 -2.65 -18.72
CA GLY A 398 17.60 -3.99 -19.15
C GLY A 398 16.83 -5.14 -18.52
N GLU A 399 16.12 -4.93 -17.40
CA GLU A 399 15.27 -5.94 -16.76
C GLU A 399 13.88 -5.40 -16.39
N TYR A 400 13.80 -4.21 -15.82
CA TYR A 400 12.56 -3.58 -15.37
C TYR A 400 12.32 -2.23 -16.06
N THR A 401 11.04 -1.88 -16.16
CA THR A 401 10.58 -0.62 -16.75
C THR A 401 9.87 0.19 -15.69
N GLY A 402 10.32 1.42 -15.47
CA GLY A 402 9.53 2.45 -14.79
C GLY A 402 8.82 3.33 -15.80
N SER A 403 7.68 3.90 -15.40
CA SER A 403 6.92 4.78 -16.26
C SER A 403 6.20 5.86 -15.47
N ASP A 404 5.98 7.00 -16.11
CA ASP A 404 5.14 8.08 -15.61
C ASP A 404 4.43 8.79 -16.76
N THR A 405 3.29 9.42 -16.47
CA THR A 405 2.47 10.11 -17.46
C THR A 405 2.32 11.59 -17.16
N VAL A 406 2.23 12.40 -18.22
CA VAL A 406 1.87 13.82 -18.14
C VAL A 406 0.65 14.11 -18.99
N THR A 407 -0.31 14.85 -18.43
CA THR A 407 -1.47 15.36 -19.16
C THR A 407 -1.24 16.81 -19.60
N ILE A 408 -1.47 17.11 -20.87
CA ILE A 408 -1.47 18.48 -21.40
C ILE A 408 -2.88 18.83 -21.90
N SER A 409 -3.50 19.84 -21.27
CA SER A 409 -4.78 20.39 -21.70
C SER A 409 -4.55 21.63 -22.56
N VAL A 410 -4.90 21.54 -23.83
CA VAL A 410 -4.70 22.61 -24.83
C VAL A 410 -6.03 23.30 -25.13
N TYR A 411 -6.08 24.62 -24.98
CA TYR A 411 -7.24 25.47 -25.26
C TYR A 411 -7.06 26.29 -26.55
N ALA A 412 -8.13 26.89 -27.05
CA ALA A 412 -8.07 27.65 -28.31
C ALA A 412 -7.19 28.90 -28.16
N ASP A 413 -7.26 29.57 -27.01
CA ASP A 413 -6.48 30.75 -26.70
C ASP A 413 -6.07 30.85 -25.23
N SER A 414 -5.25 31.85 -24.91
CA SER A 414 -4.73 32.06 -23.56
C SER A 414 -5.80 32.43 -22.53
N CYS A 415 -6.91 33.04 -22.94
CA CYS A 415 -8.00 33.39 -22.04
C CYS A 415 -8.79 32.14 -21.62
N GLU A 416 -9.15 31.28 -22.58
CA GLU A 416 -9.76 29.98 -22.27
C GLU A 416 -8.87 29.12 -21.38
N ALA A 417 -7.57 29.06 -21.68
CA ALA A 417 -6.59 28.37 -20.84
C ALA A 417 -6.54 28.94 -19.41
N THR A 418 -6.58 30.26 -19.27
CA THR A 418 -6.56 30.92 -17.96
C THR A 418 -7.82 30.58 -17.14
N LYS A 419 -8.99 30.57 -17.80
CA LYS A 419 -10.28 30.21 -17.16
C LYS A 419 -10.34 28.77 -16.67
N ALA A 420 -9.52 27.88 -17.24
CA ALA A 420 -9.45 26.48 -16.86
C ALA A 420 -8.57 26.22 -15.63
N LEU A 421 -7.83 27.21 -15.14
CA LEU A 421 -7.00 27.05 -13.95
C LEU A 421 -7.88 26.90 -12.69
N PRO A 422 -7.51 26.02 -11.74
CA PRO A 422 -8.31 25.77 -10.53
C PRO A 422 -8.56 27.00 -9.65
N ASP A 423 -7.64 27.97 -9.69
CA ASP A 423 -7.64 29.20 -8.90
C ASP A 423 -8.08 30.44 -9.70
N TYR A 424 -8.58 30.25 -10.93
CA TYR A 424 -9.08 31.35 -11.74
C TYR A 424 -10.16 32.14 -11.01
N GLN A 425 -9.99 33.46 -10.98
CA GLN A 425 -11.00 34.41 -10.55
C GLN A 425 -11.22 35.41 -11.68
N PRO A 426 -12.47 35.67 -12.11
CA PRO A 426 -12.76 36.71 -13.08
C PRO A 426 -12.20 38.05 -12.63
N VAL A 427 -11.56 38.77 -13.54
CA VAL A 427 -11.09 40.13 -13.25
C VAL A 427 -12.30 41.03 -13.11
N VAL A 428 -12.39 41.76 -12.00
CA VAL A 428 -13.48 42.73 -11.79
C VAL A 428 -13.42 43.77 -12.91
N GLY A 429 -14.51 43.90 -13.66
CA GLY A 429 -14.63 44.86 -14.76
C GLY A 429 -14.38 44.30 -16.14
N ASP A 430 -13.97 43.03 -16.27
CA ASP A 430 -14.00 42.31 -17.55
C ASP A 430 -15.47 41.95 -17.85
N LEU A 431 -16.14 42.79 -18.65
CA LEU A 431 -17.58 42.69 -18.90
C LEU A 431 -17.90 41.82 -20.11
N ASN A 432 -16.96 41.68 -21.04
CA ASN A 432 -17.12 40.83 -22.22
C ASN A 432 -16.55 39.40 -22.02
N GLY A 433 -15.80 39.18 -20.93
CA GLY A 433 -15.18 37.91 -20.59
C GLY A 433 -13.99 37.56 -21.46
N ASP A 434 -13.24 38.51 -22.00
CA ASP A 434 -12.07 38.27 -22.85
C ASP A 434 -10.73 38.19 -22.08
N CYS A 435 -10.82 38.15 -20.75
CA CYS A 435 -9.71 38.13 -19.80
C CYS A 435 -8.89 39.42 -19.77
N LYS A 436 -9.42 40.52 -20.31
CA LYS A 436 -8.82 41.86 -20.21
C LYS A 436 -9.86 42.82 -19.66
N VAL A 437 -9.37 43.98 -19.21
CA VAL A 437 -10.22 45.12 -18.90
C VAL A 437 -9.69 46.25 -19.76
N ASP A 438 -10.42 46.58 -20.83
CA ASP A 438 -10.00 47.58 -21.80
C ASP A 438 -11.15 48.50 -22.25
N ASP A 439 -10.92 49.27 -23.32
CA ASP A 439 -11.88 50.25 -23.82
C ASP A 439 -13.19 49.59 -24.29
N LEU A 440 -13.19 48.31 -24.67
CA LEU A 440 -14.40 47.58 -25.01
C LEU A 440 -15.25 47.30 -23.77
N ASP A 441 -14.63 46.95 -22.64
CA ASP A 441 -15.33 46.80 -21.37
C ASP A 441 -15.89 48.13 -20.88
N LEU A 442 -15.11 49.19 -21.01
CA LEU A 442 -15.59 50.53 -20.68
C LEU A 442 -16.77 50.93 -21.57
N ALA A 443 -16.71 50.67 -22.87
CA ALA A 443 -17.81 50.95 -23.79
C ALA A 443 -19.07 50.13 -23.43
N LEU A 444 -18.91 48.86 -23.05
CA LEU A 444 -20.02 48.03 -22.57
C LEU A 444 -20.61 48.58 -21.27
N LEU A 445 -19.77 49.05 -20.35
CA LEU A 445 -20.22 49.70 -19.13
C LEU A 445 -20.97 50.99 -19.45
N GLU A 446 -20.42 51.84 -20.31
CA GLU A 446 -21.02 53.12 -20.74
C GLU A 446 -22.35 52.90 -21.47
N GLU A 447 -22.43 51.91 -22.35
CA GLU A 447 -23.66 51.56 -23.07
C GLU A 447 -24.78 51.15 -22.10
N ASN A 448 -24.43 50.44 -21.03
CA ASN A 448 -25.39 49.94 -20.05
C ASN A 448 -25.50 50.83 -18.81
N TRP A 449 -24.76 51.93 -18.77
CA TRP A 449 -24.70 52.84 -17.64
C TRP A 449 -26.08 53.47 -17.39
N LEU A 450 -26.56 53.33 -16.15
CA LEU A 450 -27.89 53.80 -15.72
C LEU A 450 -29.10 53.12 -16.42
N LYS A 451 -28.91 52.03 -17.19
CA LYS A 451 -30.06 51.23 -17.63
C LYS A 451 -30.73 50.60 -16.41
N ASP A 452 -32.03 50.84 -16.28
CA ASP A 452 -32.87 50.26 -15.23
C ASP A 452 -33.83 49.24 -15.87
N ILE A 453 -33.66 47.97 -15.52
CA ILE A 453 -34.50 46.87 -15.99
C ILE A 453 -35.49 46.41 -14.92
N SER A 454 -35.70 47.21 -13.88
CA SER A 454 -36.70 46.91 -12.85
C SER A 454 -38.09 46.79 -13.46
N LEU A 455 -38.85 45.81 -12.96
CA LEU A 455 -40.25 45.68 -13.28
C LEU A 455 -40.97 46.95 -12.83
N THR A 456 -41.56 47.66 -13.77
CA THR A 456 -42.39 48.84 -13.49
C THR A 456 -43.83 48.47 -13.17
N GLU A 457 -44.23 47.22 -13.46
CA GLU A 457 -45.58 46.69 -13.26
C GLU A 457 -45.52 45.17 -12.95
N GLU A 458 -46.60 44.63 -12.39
CA GLU A 458 -46.75 43.20 -12.12
C GLU A 458 -46.86 42.41 -13.44
N VAL A 459 -46.09 41.32 -13.56
CA VAL A 459 -46.12 40.41 -14.71
C VAL A 459 -46.66 39.06 -14.24
N GLU A 460 -47.81 38.65 -14.77
CA GLU A 460 -48.32 37.27 -14.59
C GLU A 460 -47.58 36.35 -15.58
N LEU A 461 -47.05 35.23 -15.06
CA LEU A 461 -46.37 34.20 -15.83
C LEU A 461 -47.32 33.00 -15.98
N ASP A 462 -47.55 32.54 -17.21
CA ASP A 462 -48.33 31.33 -17.54
C ASP A 462 -47.54 30.04 -17.34
#